data_AF-A0A547EFC5-F1
#
_entry.id   AF-A0A547EFC5-F1
#
_cell.length_a   1.000
_cell.length_b   1.000
_cell.length_c   1.000
_cell.angle_alpha   90.00
_cell.angle_beta   90.00
_cell.angle_gamma   90.00
#
_symmetry.space_group_name_H-M   'P 1'
#
loop_
_entity.id
_entity.type
_entity.pdbx_description
1 polymer ?
#
loop_
_entity_poly.entity_id
_entity_poly.type
_entity_poly.pdbx_seq_one_letter_code
_entity_poly.pdbx_strand_id
1 'polypeptide(L)' 'MIENPEFGYTPSNLKMLRKHHNLTQTEVANILGVGQRIVMRWETELSSTAARSDMPYTKWAELLKNLQKNF' A
#
# COMPACT_ATOMS: atom_id res chain seq x y z
N MET A 1 -25.27 2.94 -9.39
CA MET A 1 -24.47 2.79 -8.15
C MET A 1 -23.14 2.18 -8.59
N ILE A 2 -21.99 2.69 -8.16
CA ILE A 2 -20.71 2.09 -8.54
C ILE A 2 -20.50 0.88 -7.62
N GLU A 3 -20.60 -0.33 -8.19
CA GLU A 3 -20.66 -1.59 -7.44
C GLU A 3 -19.31 -2.01 -6.86
N ASN A 4 -18.21 -1.46 -7.36
CA ASN A 4 -16.88 -1.70 -6.84
C ASN A 4 -15.98 -0.50 -7.17
N PRO A 5 -16.00 0.57 -6.37
CA PRO A 5 -15.09 1.68 -6.59
C PRO A 5 -13.66 1.13 -6.53
N GLU A 6 -12.91 1.25 -7.64
CA GLU A 6 -11.46 1.04 -7.61
C GLU A 6 -10.88 2.10 -6.68
N PHE A 7 -10.76 1.75 -5.40
CA PHE A 7 -10.08 2.60 -4.45
C PHE A 7 -8.61 2.61 -4.84
N GLY A 8 -8.21 3.69 -5.51
CA GLY A 8 -6.83 3.97 -5.80
C GLY A 8 -5.99 4.06 -4.52
N TYR A 9 -4.67 4.10 -4.70
CA TYR A 9 -3.76 4.28 -3.59
C TYR A 9 -4.09 5.55 -2.79
N THR A 10 -4.27 5.35 -1.48
CA THR A 10 -4.13 6.39 -0.45
C THR A 10 -3.34 5.77 0.71
N PRO A 11 -2.68 6.58 1.56
CA PRO A 11 -2.00 6.06 2.76
C PRO A 11 -2.91 5.19 3.64
N SER A 12 -4.16 5.62 3.82
CA SER A 12 -5.18 4.89 4.59
C SER A 12 -5.57 3.57 3.93
N ASN A 13 -5.77 3.56 2.61
CA ASN A 13 -6.10 2.34 1.87
C ASN A 13 -4.96 1.33 1.91
N LEU A 14 -3.72 1.77 1.74
CA LEU A 14 -2.54 0.89 1.84
C LEU A 14 -2.45 0.25 3.23
N LYS A 15 -2.59 1.05 4.29
CA LYS A 15 -2.57 0.57 5.68
C LYS A 15 -3.72 -0.39 5.99
N MET A 16 -4.92 -0.09 5.50
CA MET A 16 -6.11 -0.94 5.66
C MET A 16 -5.93 -2.28 4.94
N LEU A 17 -5.52 -2.27 3.67
CA LEU A 17 -5.26 -3.46 2.87
C LEU A 17 -4.21 -4.35 3.53
N ARG A 18 -3.09 -3.75 3.95
CA ARG A 18 -2.02 -4.47 4.64
C ARG A 18 -2.54 -5.18 5.89
N LYS A 19 -3.31 -4.47 6.73
CA LYS A 19 -3.91 -5.04 7.95
C LYS A 19 -4.95 -6.13 7.64
N HIS A 20 -5.76 -5.95 6.60
CA HIS A 20 -6.74 -6.95 6.16
C HIS A 20 -6.07 -8.30 5.82
N HIS A 21 -4.88 -8.26 5.22
CA HIS A 21 -4.08 -9.44 4.93
C HIS A 21 -3.12 -9.86 6.07
N ASN A 22 -3.24 -9.28 7.27
CA ASN A 22 -2.36 -9.53 8.42
C ASN A 22 -0.86 -9.31 8.14
N LEU A 23 -0.52 -8.40 7.22
CA LEU A 23 0.85 -8.12 6.84
C LEU A 23 1.47 -6.99 7.69
N THR A 24 2.77 -7.09 7.89
CA THR A 24 3.64 -6.03 8.42
C THR A 24 4.15 -5.13 7.29
N GLN A 25 4.62 -3.92 7.62
CA GLN A 25 5.20 -3.04 6.61
C GLN A 25 6.45 -3.66 5.95
N THR A 26 7.19 -4.48 6.69
CA THR A 26 8.34 -5.25 6.18
C THR A 26 7.90 -6.30 5.17
N GLU A 27 6.81 -7.04 5.43
CA GLU A 27 6.30 -8.03 4.48
C GLU A 27 5.78 -7.39 3.20
N VAL A 28 5.08 -6.25 3.28
CA VAL A 28 4.69 -5.47 2.10
C VAL A 28 5.92 -4.98 1.33
N ALA A 29 6.96 -4.55 2.04
CA ALA A 29 8.20 -4.12 1.42
C ALA A 29 8.90 -5.29 0.68
N ASN A 30 8.91 -6.48 1.28
CA ASN A 30 9.45 -7.69 0.69
C ASN A 30 8.66 -8.11 -0.56
N ILE A 31 7.32 -8.03 -0.53
CA ILE A 31 6.45 -8.31 -1.69
C ILE A 31 6.79 -7.39 -2.87
N LEU A 32 7.14 -6.13 -2.59
CA LEU A 32 7.36 -5.10 -3.61
C LEU A 32 8.84 -4.88 -3.96
N GLY A 33 9.77 -5.59 -3.31
CA GLY A 33 11.21 -5.41 -3.50
C GLY A 33 11.71 -4.01 -3.12
N VAL A 34 11.10 -3.38 -2.10
CA VAL A 34 11.49 -2.04 -1.61
C VAL A 34 11.92 -2.11 -0.14
N GLY A 35 12.47 -1.01 0.40
CA GLY A 35 12.78 -0.92 1.83
C GLY A 35 11.54 -0.64 2.69
N GLN A 36 11.47 -1.18 3.91
CA GLN A 36 10.36 -0.94 4.86
C GLN A 36 10.09 0.55 5.10
N ARG A 37 11.14 1.38 5.15
CA ARG A 37 11.00 2.84 5.29
C ARG A 37 10.17 3.45 4.16
N ILE A 38 10.26 2.94 2.94
CA ILE A 38 9.47 3.43 1.80
C ILE A 38 7.98 3.17 2.03
N VAL A 39 7.63 1.96 2.49
CA VAL A 39 6.24 1.60 2.83
C VAL A 39 5.72 2.46 3.97
N MET A 40 6.54 2.73 5.00
CA MET A 40 6.17 3.64 6.09
C MET A 40 5.84 5.06 5.57
N ARG A 41 6.62 5.57 4.60
CA ARG A 41 6.36 6.88 3.98
C ARG A 41 5.08 6.88 3.15
N TRP A 42 4.77 5.77 2.46
CA TRP A 42 3.52 5.59 1.73
C TRP A 42 2.30 5.52 2.67
N GLU A 43 2.46 4.99 3.89
CA GLU A 43 1.39 4.96 4.90
C GLU A 43 1.29 6.24 5.75
N THR A 44 2.19 7.21 5.53
CA THR A 44 2.19 8.47 6.28
C THR A 44 1.04 9.36 5.83
N GLU A 45 0.32 9.94 6.80
CA GLU A 45 -0.85 10.78 6.55
C GLU A 45 -0.53 12.02 5.71
N LEU A 46 -1.54 12.50 4.98
CA LEU A 46 -1.39 13.63 4.07
C LEU A 46 -0.98 14.94 4.77
N SER A 47 -1.27 15.06 6.07
CA SER A 47 -0.97 16.22 6.92
C SER A 47 0.52 16.37 7.26
N SER A 48 1.34 15.35 7.04
CA SER A 48 2.76 15.32 7.45
C SER A 48 3.70 15.58 6.27
N THR A 49 4.26 16.78 6.17
CA THR A 49 5.05 17.26 5.02
C THR A 49 6.50 16.79 4.97
N ALA A 50 7.12 16.41 6.10
CA ALA A 50 8.57 16.17 6.15
C ALA A 50 9.03 14.75 5.76
N ALA A 51 8.15 13.76 5.84
CA ALA A 51 8.52 12.34 5.71
C ALA A 51 7.69 11.56 4.68
N ARG A 52 6.82 12.22 3.92
CA ARG A 52 5.88 11.55 3.04
C ARG A 52 6.44 11.33 1.63
N SER A 53 6.05 10.21 1.03
CA SER A 53 6.16 9.97 -0.41
C SER A 53 4.91 9.26 -0.87
N ASP A 54 4.49 9.47 -2.11
CA ASP A 54 3.38 8.71 -2.68
C ASP A 54 3.88 7.40 -3.31
N MET A 55 3.01 6.39 -3.30
CA MET A 55 3.25 5.11 -3.94
C MET A 55 3.01 5.25 -5.45
N PRO A 56 3.96 4.87 -6.31
CA PRO A 56 3.72 4.78 -7.74
C PRO A 56 2.58 3.81 -8.05
N TYR A 57 1.73 4.14 -9.03
CA TYR A 57 0.62 3.28 -9.45
C TYR A 57 1.08 1.86 -9.83
N THR A 58 2.25 1.73 -10.46
CA THR A 58 2.83 0.43 -10.81
C THR A 58 3.06 -0.45 -9.59
N LYS A 59 3.51 0.13 -8.46
CA LYS A 59 3.67 -0.60 -7.19
C LYS A 59 2.34 -0.95 -6.56
N TRP A 60 1.33 -0.08 -6.67
CA TRP A 60 -0.02 -0.38 -6.20
C TRP A 60 -0.63 -1.58 -6.96
N ALA A 61 -0.55 -1.57 -8.28
CA ALA A 61 -1.01 -2.67 -9.12
C ALA A 61 -0.23 -3.97 -8.84
N GLU A 62 1.10 -3.88 -8.66
CA GLU A 62 1.94 -5.01 -8.28
C GLU A 62 1.52 -5.61 -6.93
N LEU A 63 1.24 -4.77 -5.92
CA LEU A 63 0.78 -5.23 -4.60
C LEU A 63 -0.53 -6.00 -4.72
N LEU A 64 -1.54 -5.41 -5.37
CA LEU A 64 -2.86 -6.03 -5.55
C LEU A 64 -2.76 -7.37 -6.28
N LYS A 65 -1.96 -7.43 -7.35
CA LYS A 65 -1.70 -8.67 -8.11
C LYS A 65 -1.08 -9.76 -7.24
N ASN A 66 -0.14 -9.42 -6.37
CA ASN A 66 0.49 -10.39 -5.47
C ASN A 66 -0.47 -10.87 -4.38
N LEU A 67 -1.34 -10.00 -3.86
CA LEU A 67 -2.34 -10.37 -2.86
C LEU A 67 -3.46 -11.24 -3.44
N GLN A 68 -3.87 -11.03 -4.69
CA GLN A 68 -4.86 -11.86 -5.37
C GLN A 68 -4.39 -13.28 -5.67
N LYS A 69 -3.07 -13.50 -5.82
CA LYS A 69 -2.51 -14.83 -6.13
C LYS A 69 -2.47 -15.78 -4.92
N ASN A 70 -2.65 -15.25 -3.70
CA ASN A 70 -2.54 -16.01 -2.46
C ASN A 70 -3.90 -16.45 -1.88
N PHE A 71 -4.97 -16.42 -2.69
CA PHE A 71 -6.32 -16.92 -2.37
C PHE A 71 -6.85 -17.80 -3.49
#